data_AF-A0A061D994-F1
#
_entry.id   AF-A0A061D994-F1
#
_cell.length_a   1.000
_cell.length_b   1.000
_cell.length_c   1.000
_cell.angle_alpha   90.00
_cell.angle_beta   90.00
_cell.angle_gamma   90.00
#
_symmetry.space_group_name_H-M   'P 1'
#
loop_
_entity.id
_entity.type
_entity.pdbx_description
1 polymer ?
#
loop_
_entity_poly.entity_id
_entity_poly.type
_entity_poly.pdbx_seq_one_letter_code
_entity_poly.pdbx_strand_id
1 'polypeptide(L)'
;MASDDAVRSEIASIDSRLKQWFLFRRVQAERALSIKKLLEEHNFIGLACNNKNAGVVDRVMWSDIVNGRPELEDSLSVNAREMKADMYMDIFTQSCDLDNACRLPGMRRRFAINLRAGSKYFQCLQEHFSLKSADRSQRCGESFTAFDSCRKMLQLQQNSHLQEALKRQQLLDDEAKALFQKRMELMKQLSK
;
A
#
# COMPACT_ATOMS: atom_id res chain seq x y z
N MET A 1 -7.87 -42.99 -32.41
CA MET A 1 -8.79 -42.58 -31.33
C MET A 1 -7.99 -42.65 -30.04
N ALA A 2 -8.00 -41.61 -29.21
CA ALA A 2 -7.39 -41.72 -27.88
C ALA A 2 -8.16 -42.80 -27.10
N SER A 3 -7.46 -43.63 -26.33
CA SER A 3 -8.13 -44.59 -25.43
C SER A 3 -8.97 -43.82 -24.41
N ASP A 4 -10.17 -44.31 -24.08
CA ASP A 4 -11.05 -43.69 -23.08
C ASP A 4 -10.32 -43.47 -21.75
N ASP A 5 -9.39 -44.36 -21.39
CA ASP A 5 -8.55 -44.21 -20.20
C ASP A 5 -7.61 -42.99 -20.28
N ALA A 6 -7.09 -42.69 -21.47
CA ALA A 6 -6.27 -41.50 -21.69
C ALA A 6 -7.10 -40.21 -21.57
N VAL A 7 -8.34 -40.22 -22.06
CA VAL A 7 -9.27 -39.09 -21.93
C VAL A 7 -9.65 -38.87 -20.46
N ARG A 8 -9.94 -39.95 -19.72
CA ARG A 8 -10.23 -39.90 -18.27
C ARG A 8 -9.04 -39.39 -17.46
N SER A 9 -7.83 -39.83 -17.79
CA SER A 9 -6.60 -39.35 -17.13
C SER A 9 -6.37 -37.86 -17.37
N GLU A 10 -6.60 -37.37 -18.60
CA GLU A 10 -6.48 -35.95 -18.91
C GLU A 10 -7.52 -35.10 -18.15
N ILE A 11 -8.77 -35.57 -18.06
CA ILE A 11 -9.81 -34.91 -17.26
C ILE A 11 -9.42 -34.84 -15.79
N ALA A 12 -8.89 -35.93 -15.21
CA ALA A 12 -8.45 -35.93 -13.81
C ALA A 12 -7.30 -34.95 -13.56
N SER A 13 -6.36 -34.82 -14.51
CA SER A 13 -5.29 -33.81 -14.47
C SER A 13 -5.84 -32.39 -14.51
N ILE A 14 -6.81 -32.12 -15.38
CA ILE A 14 -7.50 -30.83 -15.46
C ILE A 14 -8.23 -30.51 -14.16
N ASP A 15 -8.97 -31.47 -13.59
CA ASP A 15 -9.70 -31.29 -12.34
C ASP A 15 -8.79 -30.97 -11.16
N SER A 16 -7.61 -31.60 -11.10
CA SER A 16 -6.59 -31.28 -10.10
C SER A 16 -6.11 -29.82 -10.23
N ARG A 17 -5.81 -29.36 -11.45
CA ARG A 17 -5.37 -27.97 -11.71
C ARG A 17 -6.46 -26.95 -11.39
N LEU A 18 -7.70 -27.21 -11.81
CA LEU A 18 -8.85 -26.35 -11.49
C LEU A 18 -9.10 -26.26 -9.99
N LYS A 19 -9.00 -27.39 -9.27
CA LYS A 19 -9.11 -27.43 -7.81
C LYS A 19 -8.01 -26.61 -7.15
N GLN A 20 -6.76 -26.74 -7.60
CA GLN A 20 -5.64 -25.98 -7.06
C GLN A 20 -5.83 -24.47 -7.25
N TRP A 21 -6.20 -24.03 -8.46
CA TRP A 21 -6.52 -22.63 -8.74
C TRP A 21 -7.65 -22.12 -7.84
N PHE A 22 -8.75 -22.87 -7.74
CA PHE A 22 -9.91 -22.47 -6.95
C PHE A 22 -9.59 -22.35 -5.45
N LEU A 23 -8.88 -23.34 -4.89
CA LEU A 23 -8.48 -23.31 -3.48
C LEU A 23 -7.54 -22.14 -3.19
N PHE A 24 -6.53 -21.92 -4.04
CA PHE A 24 -5.62 -20.79 -3.90
C PHE A 24 -6.40 -19.46 -3.94
N ARG A 25 -7.30 -19.30 -4.91
CA ARG A 25 -8.12 -18.11 -5.08
C ARG A 25 -8.97 -17.84 -3.84
N ARG A 26 -9.65 -18.86 -3.34
CA ARG A 26 -10.55 -18.76 -2.19
C ARG A 26 -9.80 -18.38 -0.91
N VAL A 27 -8.70 -19.07 -0.61
CA VAL A 27 -7.91 -18.81 0.60
C VAL A 27 -7.35 -17.38 0.59
N GLN A 28 -6.85 -16.91 -0.56
CA GLN A 28 -6.33 -15.55 -0.67
C GLN A 28 -7.41 -14.49 -0.52
N ALA A 29 -8.60 -14.73 -1.09
CA ALA A 29 -9.74 -13.82 -0.94
C ALA A 29 -10.22 -13.75 0.51
N GLU A 30 -10.41 -14.90 1.17
CA GLU A 30 -10.81 -14.97 2.58
C GLU A 30 -9.80 -14.26 3.47
N ARG A 31 -8.50 -14.53 3.31
CA ARG A 31 -7.44 -13.86 4.06
C ARG A 31 -7.46 -12.35 3.85
N ALA A 32 -7.58 -11.87 2.62
CA ALA A 32 -7.61 -10.44 2.32
C ALA A 32 -8.82 -9.74 2.95
N LEU A 33 -10.00 -10.38 2.92
CA LEU A 33 -11.21 -9.88 3.56
C LEU A 33 -11.07 -9.85 5.09
N SER A 34 -10.47 -10.88 5.70
CA SER A 34 -10.20 -10.89 7.14
C SER A 34 -9.24 -9.78 7.56
N ILE A 35 -8.16 -9.56 6.80
CA ILE A 35 -7.23 -8.45 7.06
C ILE A 35 -7.95 -7.11 6.93
N LYS A 36 -8.74 -6.91 5.87
CA LYS A 36 -9.53 -5.69 5.69
C LYS A 36 -10.44 -5.44 6.90
N LYS A 37 -11.18 -6.46 7.33
CA LYS A 37 -12.09 -6.35 8.48
C LYS A 37 -11.34 -5.97 9.76
N LEU A 38 -10.20 -6.60 10.03
CA LEU A 38 -9.36 -6.28 11.18
C LEU A 38 -8.87 -4.82 11.14
N LEU A 39 -8.45 -4.34 9.96
CA LEU A 39 -8.03 -2.95 9.78
C LEU A 39 -9.19 -1.95 10.00
N GLU A 40 -10.40 -2.29 9.54
CA GLU A 40 -11.59 -1.48 9.76
C GLU A 40 -12.02 -1.47 11.25
N GLU A 41 -11.99 -2.61 11.92
CA GLU A 41 -12.31 -2.75 13.35
C GLU A 41 -11.35 -1.94 14.24
N HIS A 42 -10.07 -1.85 13.85
CA HIS A 42 -9.06 -1.05 14.55
C HIS A 42 -8.87 0.36 13.98
N ASN A 43 -9.78 0.82 13.10
CA ASN A 43 -9.79 2.19 12.57
C ASN A 43 -8.47 2.62 11.88
N PHE A 44 -7.78 1.70 11.20
CA PHE A 44 -6.55 2.02 10.49
C PHE A 44 -6.79 2.97 9.30
N ILE A 45 -5.81 3.82 9.01
CA ILE A 45 -5.78 4.66 7.81
C ILE A 45 -4.47 4.41 7.07
N GLY A 46 -4.56 4.14 5.77
CA GLY A 46 -3.40 3.91 4.89
C GLY A 46 -3.17 5.06 3.92
N LEU A 47 -2.26 4.87 2.97
CA LEU A 47 -1.91 5.86 1.94
C LEU A 47 -3.10 6.29 1.06
N ALA A 48 -4.11 5.43 0.92
CA ALA A 48 -5.32 5.70 0.14
C ALA A 48 -6.37 6.55 0.90
N CYS A 49 -6.15 6.87 2.17
CA CYS A 49 -7.04 7.69 3.01
C CYS A 49 -8.53 7.27 2.95
N ASN A 50 -8.82 5.97 2.91
CA ASN A 50 -10.17 5.45 2.65
C ASN A 50 -11.02 5.19 3.92
N ASN A 51 -10.57 5.65 5.08
CA ASN A 51 -11.25 5.42 6.35
C ASN A 51 -12.16 6.61 6.73
N LYS A 52 -13.48 6.35 6.76
CA LYS A 52 -14.50 7.35 7.12
C LYS A 52 -14.72 7.49 8.62
N ASN A 53 -14.32 6.51 9.41
CA ASN A 53 -14.51 6.47 10.87
C ASN A 53 -13.41 7.23 11.62
N ALA A 54 -12.27 7.50 10.97
CA ALA A 54 -11.23 8.37 11.52
C ALA A 54 -11.74 9.80 11.71
N GLY A 55 -11.31 10.43 12.81
CA GLY A 55 -11.64 11.82 13.13
C GLY A 55 -11.23 12.76 12.01
N VAL A 56 -11.97 13.87 11.85
CA VAL A 56 -11.70 14.83 10.77
C VAL A 56 -10.27 15.37 10.84
N VAL A 57 -9.79 15.67 12.05
CA VAL A 57 -8.44 16.20 12.29
C VAL A 57 -7.38 15.19 11.84
N ASP A 58 -7.47 13.93 12.28
CA ASP A 58 -6.51 12.89 11.93
C ASP A 58 -6.47 12.63 10.43
N ARG A 59 -7.63 12.65 9.76
CA ARG A 59 -7.71 12.49 8.29
C ARG A 59 -7.04 13.64 7.55
N VAL A 60 -7.23 14.88 8.00
CA VAL A 60 -6.59 16.05 7.38
C VAL A 60 -5.08 15.99 7.59
N MET A 61 -4.63 15.77 8.82
CA MET A 61 -3.20 15.65 9.12
C MET A 61 -2.54 14.50 8.37
N TRP A 62 -3.20 13.34 8.30
CA TRP A 62 -2.72 12.21 7.52
C TRP A 62 -2.69 12.51 6.01
N SER A 63 -3.72 13.18 5.49
CA SER A 63 -3.74 13.64 4.10
C SER A 63 -2.58 14.61 3.80
N ASP A 64 -2.22 15.49 4.74
CA ASP A 64 -1.09 16.41 4.57
C ASP A 64 0.25 15.65 4.55
N ILE A 65 0.40 14.63 5.40
CA ILE A 65 1.59 13.76 5.41
C ILE A 65 1.71 13.00 4.08
N VAL A 66 0.61 12.40 3.60
CA VAL A 66 0.64 11.49 2.44
C VAL A 66 0.60 12.22 1.09
N ASN A 67 -0.26 13.23 0.95
CA ASN A 67 -0.53 13.89 -0.34
C ASN A 67 -0.18 15.38 -0.33
N GLY A 68 -0.37 16.06 0.80
CA GLY A 68 -0.22 17.50 0.93
C GLY A 68 1.18 17.92 1.36
N ARG A 69 1.27 19.05 2.06
CA ARG A 69 2.49 19.49 2.72
C ARG A 69 2.14 19.78 4.17
N PRO A 70 2.75 19.09 5.15
CA PRO A 70 2.53 19.41 6.55
C PRO A 70 3.06 20.82 6.83
N GLU A 71 2.16 21.79 7.02
CA GLU A 71 2.49 23.19 7.31
C GLU A 71 1.88 23.67 8.62
N LEU A 72 2.47 24.71 9.21
CA LEU A 72 2.01 25.39 10.42
C LEU A 72 1.53 26.80 10.05
N GLU A 73 0.24 27.06 10.11
CA GLU A 73 -0.34 28.31 9.61
C GLU A 73 0.07 29.51 10.48
N ASP A 74 0.32 30.65 9.85
CA ASP A 74 0.71 31.89 10.56
C ASP A 74 -0.44 32.51 11.35
N SER A 75 -1.68 32.06 11.13
CA SER A 75 -2.86 32.44 11.91
C SER A 75 -2.92 31.79 13.30
N LEU A 76 -2.15 30.71 13.52
CA LEU A 76 -2.09 30.01 14.79
C LEU A 76 -1.16 30.74 15.78
N SER A 77 -1.49 30.64 17.07
CA SER A 77 -0.58 31.08 18.12
C SER A 77 0.73 30.28 18.08
N VAL A 78 1.80 30.83 18.65
CA VAL A 78 3.10 30.15 18.72
C VAL A 78 2.97 28.76 19.37
N ASN A 79 2.25 28.67 20.49
CA ASN A 79 2.01 27.40 21.20
C ASN A 79 1.15 26.42 20.38
N ALA A 80 0.18 26.92 19.62
CA ALA A 80 -0.63 26.06 18.74
C ALA A 80 0.19 25.50 17.57
N ARG A 81 1.17 26.25 17.07
CA ARG A 81 2.11 25.78 16.04
C ARG A 81 3.07 24.73 16.57
N GLU A 82 3.59 24.93 17.77
CA GLU A 82 4.42 23.94 18.47
C GLU A 82 3.64 22.62 18.64
N MET A 83 2.44 22.68 19.21
CA MET A 83 1.58 21.49 19.38
C MET A 83 1.25 20.81 18.06
N LYS A 84 0.95 21.55 16.99
CA LYS A 84 0.67 20.98 15.67
C LYS A 84 1.90 20.29 15.08
N ALA A 85 3.11 20.83 15.28
CA ALA A 85 4.35 20.22 14.85
C ALA A 85 4.61 18.89 15.58
N ASP A 86 4.37 18.87 16.90
CA ASP A 86 4.48 17.65 17.72
C ASP A 86 3.49 16.58 17.28
N MET A 87 2.22 16.95 17.05
CA MET A 87 1.21 16.03 16.55
C MET A 87 1.62 15.41 15.20
N TYR A 88 2.21 16.18 14.28
CA TYR A 88 2.73 15.63 13.03
C TYR A 88 3.85 14.63 13.25
N MET A 89 4.80 14.94 14.13
CA MET A 89 5.91 14.04 14.46
C MET A 89 5.40 12.75 15.10
N ASP A 90 4.45 12.85 16.03
CA ASP A 90 3.86 11.70 16.72
C ASP A 90 3.11 10.79 15.75
N ILE A 91 2.23 11.35 14.91
CA ILE A 91 1.52 10.58 13.88
C ILE A 91 2.52 9.89 12.96
N PHE A 92 3.55 10.61 12.49
CA PHE A 92 4.56 10.03 11.59
C PHE A 92 5.35 8.89 12.24
N THR A 93 5.77 9.08 13.50
CA THR A 93 6.58 8.13 14.27
C THR A 93 5.80 6.87 14.63
N GLN A 94 4.50 6.99 14.89
CA GLN A 94 3.60 5.86 15.12
C GLN A 94 3.25 5.13 13.83
N SER A 95 3.19 5.83 12.69
CA SER A 95 2.76 5.27 11.41
C SER A 95 3.86 4.55 10.64
N CYS A 96 5.12 4.94 10.83
CA CYS A 96 6.26 4.32 10.16
C CYS A 96 7.08 3.56 11.20
N ASP A 97 7.47 2.31 10.95
CA ASP A 97 8.45 1.60 11.78
C ASP A 97 9.90 2.00 11.42
N LEU A 98 10.89 1.50 12.17
CA LEU A 98 12.31 1.79 11.92
C LEU A 98 12.78 1.29 10.55
N ASP A 99 12.13 0.26 10.00
CA ASP A 99 12.45 -0.31 8.69
C ASP A 99 11.79 0.46 7.54
N ASN A 100 10.85 1.36 7.82
CA ASN A 100 10.21 2.19 6.82
C ASN A 100 11.22 3.10 6.12
N ALA A 101 11.27 3.00 4.79
CA ALA A 101 12.19 3.76 3.94
C ALA A 101 12.08 5.28 4.14
N CYS A 102 10.91 5.80 4.50
CA CYS A 102 10.70 7.22 4.69
C CYS A 102 11.02 7.72 6.11
N ARG A 103 11.16 6.83 7.11
CA ARG A 103 11.36 7.22 8.53
C ARG A 103 12.79 7.65 8.84
N LEU A 104 13.76 6.76 8.66
CA LEU A 104 15.07 6.94 9.28
C LEU A 104 15.88 8.10 8.67
N PRO A 105 16.60 8.89 9.47
CA PRO A 105 17.76 9.64 9.02
C PRO A 105 18.95 8.66 8.87
N GLY A 106 19.36 8.39 7.63
CA GLY A 106 20.66 7.80 7.26
C GLY A 106 21.28 6.69 8.13
N MET A 107 21.16 5.42 7.71
CA MET A 107 22.25 4.42 7.85
C MET A 107 22.24 3.36 6.74
N ARG A 108 23.32 3.39 5.94
CA ARG A 108 23.82 2.49 4.89
C ARG A 108 23.15 1.11 4.71
N ARG A 109 22.59 0.89 3.52
CA ARG A 109 22.96 -0.29 2.71
C ARG A 109 23.68 0.22 1.46
N ARG A 110 24.87 -0.33 1.18
CA ARG A 110 25.94 0.20 0.30
C ARG A 110 25.58 0.54 -1.17
N PHE A 111 24.33 0.40 -1.60
CA PHE A 111 23.92 0.57 -3.00
C PHE A 111 22.57 1.29 -3.23
N ALA A 112 21.97 1.89 -2.19
CA ALA A 112 20.71 2.65 -2.37
C ALA A 112 20.97 4.16 -2.27
N ILE A 113 20.72 4.86 -3.37
CA ILE A 113 20.86 6.32 -3.53
C ILE A 113 19.89 7.03 -2.56
N ASN A 114 20.45 7.82 -1.65
CA ASN A 114 19.90 8.94 -0.88
C ASN A 114 18.36 9.19 -0.94
N LEU A 115 17.54 8.49 -0.16
CA LEU A 115 16.19 8.95 0.18
C LEU A 115 15.76 8.46 1.57
N ARG A 116 15.89 9.34 2.57
CA ARG A 116 15.68 9.05 4.00
C ARG A 116 15.47 10.38 4.75
N ALA A 117 14.22 10.83 4.92
CA ALA A 117 13.95 12.26 5.12
C ALA A 117 12.71 12.66 5.94
N GLY A 118 11.76 11.75 6.21
CA GLY A 118 10.53 12.13 6.90
C GLY A 118 10.78 12.69 8.30
N SER A 119 11.53 11.98 9.14
CA SER A 119 11.85 12.46 10.50
C SER A 119 12.62 13.79 10.49
N LYS A 120 13.49 14.02 9.49
CA LYS A 120 14.23 15.29 9.36
C LYS A 120 13.30 16.46 9.03
N TYR A 121 12.31 16.24 8.18
CA TYR A 121 11.34 17.28 7.84
C TYR A 121 10.49 17.66 9.06
N PHE A 122 9.94 16.70 9.79
CA PHE A 122 9.14 16.97 10.99
C PHE A 122 9.98 17.58 12.12
N GLN A 123 11.23 17.14 12.29
CA GLN A 123 12.15 17.78 13.23
C GLN A 123 12.43 19.24 12.85
N CYS A 124 12.61 19.54 11.55
CA CYS A 124 12.78 20.91 11.08
C CYS A 124 11.54 21.78 11.36
N LEU A 125 10.34 21.22 11.26
CA LEU A 125 9.10 21.92 11.65
C LEU A 125 9.06 22.23 13.14
N GLN A 126 9.48 21.30 14.00
CA GLN A 126 9.59 21.50 15.45
C GLN A 126 10.66 22.55 15.80
N GLU A 127 11.83 22.53 15.17
CA GLU A 127 12.89 23.50 15.48
C GLU A 127 12.56 24.93 15.00
N HIS A 128 11.61 25.07 14.08
CA HIS A 128 11.27 26.34 13.43
C HIS A 128 9.78 26.71 13.54
N PHE A 129 9.05 26.20 14.55
CA PHE A 129 7.62 26.49 14.73
C PHE A 129 7.32 27.98 14.92
N SER A 130 8.26 28.74 15.48
CA SER A 130 8.10 30.16 15.79
C SER A 130 8.17 31.05 14.55
N LEU A 131 8.84 30.59 13.49
CA LEU A 131 9.02 31.32 12.23
C LEU A 131 7.73 31.39 11.42
N LYS A 132 7.63 32.38 10.52
CA LYS A 132 6.52 32.46 9.55
C LYS A 132 6.63 31.37 8.50
N SER A 133 5.50 31.04 7.85
CA SER A 133 5.43 29.94 6.89
C SER A 133 6.41 30.08 5.72
N ALA A 134 6.62 31.30 5.21
CA ALA A 134 7.57 31.57 4.14
C ALA A 134 9.03 31.23 4.54
N ASP A 135 9.47 31.73 5.69
CA ASP A 135 10.84 31.52 6.20
C ASP A 135 11.08 30.04 6.55
N ARG A 136 10.08 29.39 7.16
CA ARG A 136 10.14 27.96 7.50
C ARG A 136 10.15 27.09 6.24
N SER A 137 9.37 27.45 5.22
CA SER A 137 9.35 26.74 3.94
C SER A 137 10.71 26.78 3.24
N GLN A 138 11.43 27.90 3.34
CA GLN A 138 12.77 28.02 2.81
C GLN A 138 13.78 27.14 3.57
N ARG A 139 13.71 27.12 4.91
CA ARG A 139 14.62 26.34 5.76
C ARG A 139 14.38 24.83 5.68
N CYS A 140 13.12 24.41 5.69
CA CYS A 140 12.74 22.98 5.67
C CYS A 140 12.51 22.43 4.25
N GLY A 141 12.71 23.24 3.22
CA GLY A 141 12.41 22.89 1.83
C GLY A 141 13.16 21.65 1.33
N GLU A 142 14.46 21.57 1.56
CA GLU A 142 15.28 20.43 1.11
C GLU A 142 14.84 19.12 1.78
N SER A 143 14.60 19.15 3.10
CA SER A 143 14.11 18.00 3.85
C SER A 143 12.72 17.57 3.37
N PHE A 144 11.85 18.53 3.02
CA PHE A 144 10.55 18.24 2.44
C PHE A 144 10.67 17.57 1.07
N THR A 145 11.52 18.08 0.16
CA THR A 145 11.71 17.49 -1.17
C THR A 145 12.15 16.02 -1.08
N ALA A 146 13.05 15.71 -0.16
CA ALA A 146 13.48 14.32 0.06
C ALA A 146 12.37 13.45 0.66
N PHE A 147 11.56 13.98 1.58
CA PHE A 147 10.39 13.29 2.12
C PHE A 147 9.32 13.04 1.03
N ASP A 148 9.01 14.07 0.24
CA ASP A 148 8.04 14.03 -0.85
C ASP A 148 8.42 13.02 -1.93
N SER A 149 9.71 12.95 -2.27
CA SER A 149 10.21 11.95 -3.21
C SER A 149 10.03 10.53 -2.69
N CYS A 150 10.23 10.31 -1.38
CA CYS A 150 10.02 9.00 -0.75
C CYS A 150 8.55 8.58 -0.75
N ARG A 151 7.64 9.45 -0.31
CA ARG A 151 6.20 9.10 -0.27
C ARG A 151 5.62 8.88 -1.67
N LYS A 152 6.04 9.66 -2.68
CA LYS A 152 5.64 9.45 -4.08
C LYS A 152 6.11 8.09 -4.60
N MET A 153 7.32 7.66 -4.21
CA MET A 153 7.82 6.33 -4.55
C MET A 153 6.97 5.23 -3.92
N LEU A 154 6.56 5.37 -2.65
CA LEU A 154 5.67 4.41 -2.00
C LEU A 154 4.30 4.32 -2.69
N GLN A 155 3.72 5.46 -3.08
CA GLN A 155 2.47 5.49 -3.84
C GLN A 155 2.61 4.82 -5.21
N LEU A 156 3.73 5.07 -5.89
CA LEU A 156 4.03 4.41 -7.17
C LEU A 156 4.17 2.90 -7.01
N GLN A 157 4.87 2.44 -5.97
CA GLN A 157 5.01 1.02 -5.65
C GLN A 157 3.65 0.37 -5.35
N GLN A 158 2.81 1.03 -4.54
CA GLN A 158 1.46 0.55 -4.24
C GLN A 158 0.63 0.36 -5.52
N ASN A 159 0.66 1.34 -6.42
CA ASN A 159 -0.05 1.27 -7.69
C ASN A 159 0.54 0.17 -8.60
N SER A 160 1.86 0.03 -8.67
CA SER A 160 2.51 -1.03 -9.46
C SER A 160 2.11 -2.41 -8.97
N HIS A 161 2.17 -2.65 -7.65
CA HIS A 161 1.80 -3.93 -7.06
C HIS A 161 0.32 -4.26 -7.28
N LEU A 162 -0.56 -3.26 -7.24
CA LEU A 162 -1.98 -3.44 -7.56
C LEU A 162 -2.16 -3.89 -9.02
N GLN A 163 -1.51 -3.22 -9.97
CA GLN A 163 -1.61 -3.57 -11.39
C GLN A 163 -1.04 -4.95 -11.69
N GLU A 164 0.11 -5.30 -11.11
CA GLU A 164 0.70 -6.63 -11.25
C GLU A 164 -0.19 -7.74 -10.67
N ALA A 165 -0.79 -7.49 -9.50
CA ALA A 165 -1.70 -8.44 -8.87
C ALA A 165 -2.97 -8.67 -9.71
N LEU A 166 -3.56 -7.59 -10.25
CA LEU A 166 -4.72 -7.67 -11.13
C LEU A 166 -4.40 -8.44 -12.42
N LYS A 167 -3.26 -8.13 -13.05
CA LYS A 167 -2.82 -8.83 -14.26
C LYS A 167 -2.57 -10.32 -14.00
N ARG A 168 -1.87 -10.65 -12.90
CA ARG A 168 -1.60 -12.04 -12.53
C ARG A 168 -2.88 -12.80 -12.25
N GLN A 169 -3.82 -12.19 -11.53
CA GLN A 169 -5.13 -12.78 -11.31
C GLN A 169 -5.84 -13.08 -12.63
N GLN A 170 -5.92 -12.09 -13.52
CA GLN A 170 -6.62 -12.24 -14.79
C GLN A 170 -6.06 -13.41 -15.62
N LEU A 171 -4.73 -13.52 -15.70
CA LEU A 171 -4.07 -14.62 -16.40
C LEU A 171 -4.43 -15.99 -15.82
N LEU A 172 -4.46 -16.11 -14.50
CA LEU A 172 -4.83 -17.37 -13.83
C LEU A 172 -6.30 -17.73 -14.05
N ASP A 173 -7.18 -16.73 -14.04
CA ASP A 173 -8.62 -16.91 -14.25
C ASP A 173 -8.92 -17.30 -15.71
N ASP A 174 -8.20 -16.71 -16.68
CA ASP A 174 -8.28 -17.06 -18.10
C ASP A 174 -7.75 -18.47 -18.38
N GLU A 175 -6.63 -18.86 -17.76
CA GLU A 175 -6.11 -20.23 -17.84
C GLU A 175 -7.10 -21.25 -17.27
N ALA A 176 -7.68 -20.97 -16.11
CA ALA A 176 -8.69 -21.83 -15.50
C ALA A 176 -9.95 -21.95 -16.39
N LYS A 177 -10.38 -20.86 -17.02
CA LYS A 177 -11.51 -20.87 -17.96
C LYS A 177 -11.22 -21.75 -19.18
N ALA A 178 -10.01 -21.65 -19.75
CA ALA A 178 -9.61 -22.49 -20.88
C ALA A 178 -9.54 -23.98 -20.50
N LEU A 179 -9.01 -24.29 -19.32
CA LEU A 179 -9.00 -25.66 -18.78
C LEU A 179 -10.41 -26.21 -18.61
N PHE A 180 -11.34 -25.40 -18.09
CA PHE A 180 -12.73 -25.80 -17.94
C PHE A 180 -13.41 -26.06 -19.29
N GLN A 181 -13.15 -25.24 -20.31
CA GLN A 181 -13.66 -25.48 -21.67
C GLN A 181 -13.11 -26.78 -22.26
N LYS A 182 -11.79 -27.02 -22.15
CA LYS A 182 -11.16 -28.27 -22.59
C LYS A 182 -11.76 -29.49 -21.89
N ARG A 183 -12.00 -29.39 -20.58
CA ARG A 183 -12.68 -30.44 -19.79
C ARG A 183 -14.06 -30.77 -20.38
N MET A 184 -14.85 -29.74 -20.70
CA MET A 184 -16.18 -29.92 -21.27
C MET A 184 -16.15 -30.63 -22.63
N GLU A 185 -15.16 -30.34 -23.46
CA GLU A 185 -14.96 -31.02 -24.75
C GLU A 185 -14.59 -32.50 -24.57
N LEU A 186 -13.65 -32.81 -23.67
CA LEU A 186 -13.24 -34.18 -23.37
C LEU A 186 -14.39 -35.00 -22.78
N MET A 187 -15.20 -34.40 -21.91
CA MET A 187 -16.41 -35.03 -21.38
C MET A 187 -17.43 -35.36 -22.47
N LYS A 188 -17.60 -34.49 -23.47
CA LYS A 188 -18.47 -34.76 -24.63
C LYS A 188 -17.95 -35.89 -25.51
N GLN A 189 -16.64 -36.10 -25.57
CA GLN A 189 -16.03 -37.20 -26.31
C GLN A 189 -16.30 -38.55 -25.63
N LEU A 190 -16.27 -38.61 -24.30
CA LEU A 190 -16.60 -39.81 -23.52
C LEU A 190 -18.10 -40.16 -23.51
N SER A 191 -18.97 -39.21 -23.84
CA SER A 191 -20.43 -39.42 -23.90
C SER A 191 -20.95 -39.85 -25.27
N LYS A 192 -20.06 -39.99 -26.26
CA LYS A 192 -20.37 -40.52 -27.61
C LYS A 192 -20.02 -41.98 -27.69
#